data_AF-A0A819Y6D9-F1
#
_entry.id   AF-A0A819Y6D9-F1
#
_cell.length_a   1.000
_cell.length_b   1.000
_cell.length_c   1.000
_cell.angle_alpha   90.00
_cell.angle_beta   90.00
_cell.angle_gamma   90.00
#
_symmetry.space_group_name_H-M   'P 1'
#
loop_
_entity.id
_entity.type
_entity.pdbx_description
1 polymer ?
#
loop_
_entity_poly.entity_id
_entity_poly.type
_entity_poly.pdbx_seq_one_letter_code
_entity_poly.pdbx_strand_id
1 'polypeptide(L)'
;KIDVKLKVLRVKVQSQDITFLVAHRWEKLILESLPHLEEFYLQYIENFNREYHYPGVPDQFISSFWIKRQWTFEVEIDHESINYFVRPYRKRWYEYTQEKILNSSVEYSKSTRLIVTFVDNDDFEEPMTIDTTHILTVAQIYHLEISEENVHVAALIEAVSLLPELTTLKIHSLSLRGSRMLNSEELLTLASMEDRSKIIKVYLEMMNDIEEFYFLLKLCPYMEYLKVNSIKRMDFKFVLRYIFKKIKDDCNDHLCLLCFRIPIADDEMIKKLKRMIHF
;
A
#
# COMPACT_ATOMS: atom_id res chain seq x y z
N LYS A 1 25.64 7.63 -35.89
CA LYS A 1 24.79 7.19 -34.76
C LYS A 1 25.42 5.94 -34.19
N ILE A 2 25.77 5.93 -32.90
CA ILE A 2 26.21 4.71 -32.22
C ILE A 2 24.94 3.92 -31.94
N ASP A 3 24.83 2.73 -32.53
CA ASP A 3 23.73 1.81 -32.24
C ASP A 3 24.02 1.14 -30.89
N VAL A 4 23.54 1.78 -29.82
CA VAL A 4 23.74 1.30 -28.45
C VAL A 4 22.75 0.18 -28.18
N LYS A 5 23.22 -1.07 -28.18
CA LYS A 5 22.44 -2.26 -27.84
C LYS A 5 22.24 -2.47 -26.33
N LEU A 6 22.13 -1.37 -25.58
CA LEU A 6 21.95 -1.42 -24.13
C LEU A 6 20.52 -1.87 -23.80
N LYS A 7 20.39 -3.00 -23.11
CA LYS A 7 19.09 -3.57 -22.70
C LYS A 7 18.67 -3.15 -21.29
N VAL A 8 19.62 -2.86 -20.41
CA VAL A 8 19.35 -2.54 -19.00
C VAL A 8 20.12 -1.30 -18.60
N LEU A 9 19.43 -0.33 -18.01
CA LEU A 9 20.02 0.88 -17.46
C LEU A 9 19.65 0.99 -15.99
N ARG A 10 20.65 1.19 -15.14
CA ARG A 10 20.47 1.42 -13.71
C ARG A 10 21.11 2.74 -13.34
N VAL A 11 20.31 3.63 -12.76
CA VAL A 11 20.73 4.95 -12.31
C VAL A 11 20.40 5.05 -10.82
N LYS A 12 21.43 5.34 -10.02
CA LYS A 12 21.27 5.70 -8.62
C LYS A 12 21.74 7.13 -8.46
N VAL A 13 20.88 7.98 -7.94
CA VAL A 13 21.11 9.40 -7.72
C VAL A 13 20.94 9.68 -6.24
N GLN A 14 21.97 10.27 -5.66
CA GLN A 14 21.89 10.90 -4.35
C GLN A 14 22.21 12.37 -4.58
N SER A 15 21.16 13.15 -4.78
CA SER A 15 21.25 14.55 -5.20
C SER A 15 20.09 15.32 -4.61
N GLN A 16 20.19 16.64 -4.64
CA GLN A 16 19.12 17.57 -4.29
C GLN A 16 18.34 18.01 -5.52
N ASP A 17 18.82 17.60 -6.69
CA ASP A 17 18.23 17.95 -7.96
C ASP A 17 17.02 17.06 -8.22
N ILE A 18 15.86 17.48 -7.72
CA ILE A 18 14.58 16.80 -7.96
C ILE A 18 14.20 16.74 -9.45
N THR A 19 14.92 17.43 -10.34
CA THR A 19 14.69 17.31 -11.78
C THR A 19 14.98 15.90 -12.31
N PHE A 20 15.64 15.04 -11.51
CA PHE A 20 15.74 13.60 -11.75
C PHE A 20 14.41 12.85 -11.57
N LEU A 21 13.39 13.42 -10.93
CA LEU A 21 12.03 12.86 -10.83
C LEU A 21 11.10 13.35 -11.95
N VAL A 22 11.62 14.06 -12.94
CA VAL A 22 10.83 14.57 -14.06
C VAL A 22 10.72 13.49 -15.15
N ALA A 23 9.60 12.77 -15.17
CA ALA A 23 9.41 11.61 -16.06
C ALA A 23 9.62 11.92 -17.55
N HIS A 24 9.12 13.04 -18.06
CA HIS A 24 9.25 13.39 -19.48
C HIS A 24 10.72 13.48 -19.95
N ARG A 25 11.66 13.86 -19.07
CA ARG A 25 13.09 13.93 -19.41
C ARG A 25 13.66 12.54 -19.63
N TRP A 26 13.32 11.60 -18.76
CA TRP A 26 13.72 10.21 -18.90
C TRP A 26 13.07 9.54 -20.10
N GLU A 27 11.78 9.76 -20.32
CA GLU A 27 11.05 9.25 -21.48
C GLU A 27 11.72 9.71 -22.78
N LYS A 28 11.99 11.03 -22.90
CA LYS A 28 12.69 11.59 -24.07
C LYS A 28 14.08 10.99 -24.27
N LEU A 29 14.89 10.92 -23.20
CA LEU A 29 16.24 10.33 -23.26
C LEU A 29 16.20 8.88 -23.76
N ILE A 30 15.29 8.07 -23.22
CA ILE A 30 15.18 6.65 -23.55
C ILE A 30 14.71 6.48 -25.00
N LEU A 31 13.70 7.23 -25.43
CA LEU A 31 13.20 7.16 -26.81
C LEU A 31 14.25 7.59 -27.85
N GLU A 32 15.00 8.65 -27.56
CA GLU A 32 15.98 9.21 -28.51
C GLU A 32 17.30 8.43 -28.55
N SER A 33 17.76 7.93 -27.39
CA SER A 33 19.12 7.40 -27.25
C SER A 33 19.19 5.91 -26.92
N LEU A 34 18.12 5.32 -26.36
CA LEU A 34 18.12 3.93 -25.86
C LEU A 34 16.87 3.15 -26.32
N PRO A 35 16.57 3.08 -27.64
CA PRO A 35 15.33 2.47 -28.13
C PRO A 35 15.18 0.99 -27.78
N HIS A 36 16.31 0.29 -27.57
CA HIS A 36 16.37 -1.13 -27.23
C HIS A 36 16.37 -1.40 -25.71
N LEU A 37 16.16 -0.38 -24.89
CA LEU A 37 16.11 -0.55 -23.44
C LEU A 37 14.89 -1.40 -23.05
N GLU A 38 15.13 -2.54 -22.41
CA GLU A 38 14.12 -3.48 -21.92
C GLU A 38 13.77 -3.18 -20.45
N GLU A 39 14.78 -2.81 -19.65
CA GLU A 39 14.62 -2.51 -18.23
C GLU A 39 15.27 -1.18 -17.86
N PHE A 40 14.52 -0.36 -17.12
CA PHE A 40 15.00 0.88 -16.55
C PHE A 40 14.84 0.86 -15.03
N TYR A 41 15.93 1.15 -14.33
CA TYR A 41 15.95 1.31 -12.89
C TYR A 41 16.45 2.71 -12.56
N LEU A 42 15.62 3.48 -11.87
CA LEU A 42 15.99 4.74 -11.25
C LEU A 42 15.81 4.59 -9.73
N GLN A 43 16.83 4.97 -8.97
CA GLN A 43 16.72 5.23 -7.53
C GLN A 43 17.17 6.66 -7.28
N TYR A 44 16.32 7.49 -6.71
CA TYR A 44 16.64 8.82 -6.23
C TYR A 44 16.45 8.85 -4.72
N ILE A 45 17.46 9.34 -3.98
CA ILE A 45 17.47 9.35 -2.51
C ILE A 45 17.52 10.79 -2.03
N GLU A 46 16.55 11.14 -1.19
CA GLU A 46 16.41 12.44 -0.54
C GLU A 46 16.48 12.29 0.97
N ASN A 47 17.30 13.08 1.65
CA ASN A 47 17.44 13.02 3.11
C ASN A 47 16.58 14.11 3.78
N PHE A 48 15.90 13.79 4.88
CA PHE A 48 14.92 14.66 5.57
C PHE A 48 15.42 16.02 6.07
N ASN A 49 16.74 16.22 6.12
CA ASN A 49 17.36 17.30 6.90
C ASN A 49 17.30 18.71 6.28
N ARG A 50 16.39 18.98 5.33
CA ARG A 50 16.44 20.24 4.56
C ARG A 50 15.05 20.75 4.18
N GLU A 51 14.77 21.98 4.59
CA GLU A 51 13.61 22.76 4.17
C GLU A 51 13.62 22.96 2.65
N TYR A 52 12.86 22.17 1.90
CA TYR A 52 12.72 22.31 0.46
C TYR A 52 11.31 22.72 0.08
N HIS A 53 11.22 23.82 -0.68
CA HIS A 53 10.00 24.24 -1.35
C HIS A 53 10.14 23.91 -2.83
N TYR A 54 9.35 22.94 -3.31
CA TYR A 54 9.31 22.59 -4.72
C TYR A 54 8.13 23.27 -5.43
N PRO A 55 8.36 24.07 -6.49
CA PRO A 55 7.29 24.75 -7.21
C PRO A 55 6.72 23.99 -8.41
N GLY A 56 7.17 22.76 -8.69
CA GLY A 56 6.72 21.98 -9.86
C GLY A 56 5.69 20.90 -9.51
N VAL A 57 4.93 20.46 -10.51
CA VAL A 57 4.11 19.24 -10.43
C VAL A 57 4.90 18.14 -11.12
N PRO A 58 5.46 17.14 -10.42
CA PRO A 58 6.11 16.02 -11.05
C PRO A 58 5.12 15.24 -11.91
N ASP A 59 5.54 14.94 -13.13
CA ASP A 59 4.80 14.09 -14.05
C ASP A 59 5.04 12.65 -13.59
N GLN A 60 4.03 12.05 -12.95
CA GLN A 60 4.07 10.94 -11.98
C GLN A 60 4.51 9.57 -12.55
N PHE A 61 5.30 9.53 -13.63
CA PHE A 61 5.67 8.33 -14.37
C PHE A 61 4.45 7.48 -14.78
N ILE A 62 3.32 8.14 -15.05
CA ILE A 62 2.03 7.51 -15.42
C ILE A 62 1.68 7.64 -16.91
N SER A 63 2.58 8.20 -17.73
CA SER A 63 2.34 8.31 -19.17
C SER A 63 2.19 6.92 -19.81
N SER A 64 1.56 6.88 -20.99
CA SER A 64 1.37 5.61 -21.71
C SER A 64 2.69 4.88 -22.01
N PHE A 65 3.81 5.59 -22.06
CA PHE A 65 5.15 5.01 -22.21
C PHE A 65 5.51 4.12 -21.02
N TRP A 66 5.42 4.66 -19.80
CA TRP A 66 5.75 3.94 -18.56
C TRP A 66 4.83 2.74 -18.34
N ILE A 67 3.52 2.94 -18.58
CA ILE A 67 2.50 1.90 -18.48
C ILE A 67 2.78 0.74 -19.44
N LYS A 68 3.00 1.04 -20.74
CA LYS A 68 3.28 0.00 -21.75
C LYS A 68 4.56 -0.79 -21.47
N ARG A 69 5.55 -0.14 -20.87
CA ARG A 69 6.81 -0.77 -20.44
C ARG A 69 6.68 -1.56 -19.13
N GLN A 70 5.53 -1.45 -18.45
CA GLN A 70 5.31 -2.01 -17.11
C GLN A 70 6.38 -1.55 -16.11
N TRP A 71 6.79 -0.28 -16.20
CA TRP A 71 7.70 0.32 -15.24
C TRP A 71 6.88 1.15 -14.26
N THR A 72 7.04 0.89 -12.97
CA THR A 72 6.22 1.50 -11.91
C THR A 72 7.03 2.46 -11.07
N PHE A 73 6.35 3.50 -10.59
CA PHE A 73 6.88 4.45 -9.64
C PHE A 73 6.52 4.04 -8.21
N GLU A 74 7.52 4.01 -7.35
CA GLU A 74 7.37 3.64 -5.94
C GLU A 74 8.12 4.66 -5.08
N VAL A 75 7.55 4.98 -3.93
CA VAL A 75 8.15 5.82 -2.90
C VAL A 75 8.33 4.96 -1.66
N GLU A 76 9.51 4.98 -1.07
CA GLU A 76 9.84 4.24 0.15
C GLU A 76 10.39 5.22 1.17
N ILE A 77 9.76 5.28 2.34
CA ILE A 77 10.19 6.08 3.46
C ILE A 77 10.87 5.17 4.47
N ASP A 78 12.12 5.51 4.78
CA ASP A 78 12.87 4.93 5.89
C ASP A 78 13.13 5.98 6.99
N HIS A 79 13.96 5.65 7.97
CA HIS A 79 14.24 6.54 9.11
C HIS A 79 14.96 7.84 8.71
N GLU A 80 15.76 7.84 7.64
CA GLU A 80 16.67 8.95 7.33
C GLU A 80 16.39 9.61 5.98
N SER A 81 15.60 8.94 5.14
CA SER A 81 15.43 9.32 3.75
C SER A 81 14.09 8.91 3.13
N ILE A 82 13.76 9.63 2.07
CA ILE A 82 12.73 9.27 1.10
C ILE A 82 13.45 8.73 -0.15
N ASN A 83 13.14 7.51 -0.50
CA ASN A 83 13.67 6.83 -1.67
C ASN A 83 12.59 6.74 -2.75
N TYR A 84 12.88 7.28 -3.92
CA TYR A 84 12.00 7.22 -5.07
C TYR A 84 12.56 6.23 -6.08
N PHE A 85 11.71 5.33 -6.57
CA PHE A 85 12.09 4.27 -7.48
C PHE A 85 11.26 4.31 -8.76
N VAL A 86 11.93 4.11 -9.89
CA VAL A 86 11.30 3.61 -11.11
C VAL A 86 11.92 2.25 -11.39
N ARG A 87 11.11 1.21 -11.50
CA ARG A 87 11.61 -0.15 -11.77
C ARG A 87 10.58 -0.99 -12.51
N PRO A 88 11.00 -2.06 -13.21
CA PRO A 88 10.06 -3.00 -13.80
C PRO A 88 9.14 -3.61 -12.74
N TYR A 89 7.85 -3.68 -13.07
CA TYR A 89 6.83 -4.22 -12.20
C TYR A 89 7.16 -5.66 -11.82
N ARG A 90 7.21 -5.93 -10.51
CA ARG A 90 7.36 -7.28 -9.98
C ARG A 90 6.00 -7.79 -9.50
N LYS A 91 5.57 -8.95 -10.02
CA LYS A 91 4.29 -9.64 -9.75
C LYS A 91 3.91 -9.91 -8.27
N ARG A 92 4.68 -9.42 -7.29
CA ARG A 92 4.67 -9.94 -5.91
C ARG A 92 3.41 -9.65 -5.08
N TRP A 93 2.53 -8.73 -5.48
CA TRP A 93 1.51 -8.21 -4.54
C TRP A 93 0.05 -8.43 -4.96
N TYR A 94 -0.19 -8.89 -6.18
CA TYR A 94 -1.51 -8.88 -6.83
C TYR A 94 -1.84 -10.21 -7.49
N GLU A 95 -1.67 -11.31 -6.75
CA GLU A 95 -1.98 -12.66 -7.25
C GLU A 95 -3.44 -12.77 -7.70
N TYR A 96 -4.37 -12.15 -6.96
CA TYR A 96 -5.80 -12.22 -7.25
C TYR A 96 -6.23 -11.32 -8.42
N THR A 97 -5.51 -10.22 -8.67
CA THR A 97 -5.91 -9.25 -9.68
C THR A 97 -5.39 -9.55 -11.09
N GLN A 98 -4.52 -10.53 -11.30
CA GLN A 98 -3.94 -10.79 -12.63
C GLN A 98 -4.99 -11.14 -13.69
N GLU A 99 -6.05 -11.89 -13.36
CA GLU A 99 -7.10 -12.22 -14.34
C GLU A 99 -7.90 -11.00 -14.82
N LYS A 100 -7.94 -9.91 -14.03
CA LYS A 100 -8.64 -8.67 -14.37
C LYS A 100 -7.69 -7.58 -14.90
N ILE A 101 -6.46 -7.48 -14.36
CA ILE A 101 -5.43 -6.47 -14.70
C ILE A 101 -4.83 -6.68 -16.08
N LEU A 102 -4.66 -7.93 -16.54
CA LEU A 102 -4.06 -8.19 -17.85
C LEU A 102 -4.84 -7.59 -19.03
N ASN A 103 -6.07 -7.10 -18.80
CA ASN A 103 -6.93 -6.51 -19.82
C ASN A 103 -7.29 -5.03 -19.61
N SER A 104 -6.78 -4.31 -18.60
CA SER A 104 -7.14 -2.90 -18.40
C SER A 104 -5.92 -1.96 -18.24
N SER A 105 -5.77 -1.01 -19.18
CA SER A 105 -4.77 0.07 -19.09
C SER A 105 -5.01 1.02 -17.92
N VAL A 106 -6.22 1.02 -17.37
CA VAL A 106 -6.68 1.87 -16.26
C VAL A 106 -6.07 1.46 -14.92
N GLU A 107 -5.80 0.17 -14.71
CA GLU A 107 -5.20 -0.30 -13.44
C GLU A 107 -3.70 0.03 -13.35
N TYR A 108 -2.97 0.09 -14.46
CA TYR A 108 -1.57 0.51 -14.45
C TYR A 108 -1.38 2.00 -14.19
N SER A 109 -2.31 2.86 -14.62
CA SER A 109 -2.26 4.29 -14.23
C SER A 109 -2.43 4.52 -12.73
N LYS A 110 -2.84 3.50 -11.98
CA LYS A 110 -2.99 3.51 -10.53
C LYS A 110 -1.95 2.66 -9.81
N SER A 111 -0.76 2.47 -10.39
CA SER A 111 0.25 1.58 -9.82
C SER A 111 1.13 2.22 -8.75
N THR A 112 1.03 3.54 -8.54
CA THR A 112 1.93 4.26 -7.64
C THR A 112 1.74 3.81 -6.20
N ARG A 113 2.87 3.54 -5.55
CA ARG A 113 2.92 2.95 -4.22
C ARG A 113 3.77 3.77 -3.27
N LEU A 114 3.31 3.89 -2.03
CA LEU A 114 4.08 4.34 -0.89
C LEU A 114 4.40 3.15 0.01
N ILE A 115 5.66 3.01 0.41
CA ILE A 115 6.17 2.00 1.33
C ILE A 115 6.71 2.74 2.54
N VAL A 116 6.24 2.38 3.72
CA VAL A 116 6.74 2.88 5.00
C VAL A 116 7.40 1.69 5.69
N THR A 117 8.73 1.71 5.76
CA THR A 117 9.51 0.61 6.36
C THR A 117 9.87 0.88 7.82
N PHE A 118 9.65 2.10 8.29
CA PHE A 118 9.90 2.50 9.65
C PHE A 118 8.77 3.40 10.13
N VAL A 119 8.31 3.15 11.34
CA VAL A 119 7.37 3.99 12.07
C VAL A 119 8.02 4.28 13.40
N ASP A 120 8.27 5.55 13.69
CA ASP A 120 8.74 5.91 15.02
C ASP A 120 7.64 5.58 16.03
N ASN A 121 7.93 4.61 16.89
CA ASN A 121 7.03 4.12 17.92
C ASN A 121 7.52 4.54 19.31
N ASP A 122 8.68 5.20 19.40
CA ASP A 122 9.27 5.61 20.67
C ASP A 122 8.72 7.00 21.05
N ASP A 123 8.14 7.06 22.25
CA ASP A 123 7.64 8.24 22.97
C ASP A 123 6.35 8.91 22.46
N PHE A 124 5.22 8.28 22.85
CA PHE A 124 3.89 8.75 23.30
C PHE A 124 3.36 10.20 23.10
N GLU A 125 4.09 11.18 22.59
CA GLU A 125 3.60 12.56 22.53
C GLU A 125 3.49 13.17 21.14
N GLU A 126 4.19 12.67 20.12
CA GLU A 126 4.04 13.22 18.77
C GLU A 126 3.53 12.18 17.77
N PRO A 127 2.36 12.42 17.13
CA PRO A 127 1.87 11.57 16.07
C PRO A 127 2.89 11.51 14.93
N MET A 128 2.81 10.42 14.18
CA MET A 128 3.68 10.14 13.05
C MET A 128 3.52 11.24 12.00
N THR A 129 4.35 12.28 12.08
CA THR A 129 4.44 13.28 11.02
C THR A 129 5.25 12.68 9.87
N ILE A 130 4.65 11.71 9.15
CA ILE A 130 5.10 11.46 7.80
C ILE A 130 4.91 12.80 7.08
N ASP A 131 6.00 13.41 6.62
CA ASP A 131 5.93 14.52 5.68
C ASP A 131 5.44 13.98 4.31
N THR A 132 4.18 13.53 4.32
CA THR A 132 3.44 13.13 3.14
C THR A 132 3.16 14.33 2.27
N THR A 133 3.19 15.55 2.81
CA THR A 133 2.89 16.76 2.04
C THR A 133 3.85 16.84 0.86
N HIS A 134 5.14 16.61 1.10
CA HIS A 134 6.14 16.55 0.03
C HIS A 134 5.84 15.41 -0.96
N ILE A 135 5.59 14.19 -0.48
CA ILE A 135 5.33 13.03 -1.35
C ILE A 135 4.09 13.21 -2.21
N LEU A 136 3.03 13.79 -1.64
CA LEU A 136 1.76 14.06 -2.31
C LEU A 136 1.89 15.17 -3.36
N THR A 137 2.88 16.06 -3.23
CA THR A 137 3.23 16.97 -4.34
C THR A 137 3.83 16.21 -5.51
N VAL A 138 4.51 15.09 -5.25
CA VAL A 138 5.23 14.31 -6.27
C VAL A 138 4.34 13.33 -6.99
N ALA A 139 3.48 12.60 -6.28
CA ALA A 139 2.63 11.61 -6.93
C ALA A 139 1.33 11.35 -6.17
N GLN A 140 0.30 10.99 -6.94
CA GLN A 140 -0.91 10.40 -6.38
C GLN A 140 -0.59 8.96 -5.93
N ILE A 141 -0.84 8.67 -4.67
CA ILE A 141 -0.59 7.35 -4.08
C ILE A 141 -1.88 6.54 -4.08
N TYR A 142 -1.84 5.37 -4.70
CA TYR A 142 -2.98 4.45 -4.79
C TYR A 142 -2.82 3.22 -3.90
N HIS A 143 -1.60 2.92 -3.48
CA HIS A 143 -1.24 1.77 -2.68
C HIS A 143 -0.33 2.20 -1.53
N LEU A 144 -0.70 1.86 -0.30
CA LEU A 144 0.10 2.09 0.90
C LEU A 144 0.52 0.74 1.46
N GLU A 145 1.80 0.60 1.74
CA GLU A 145 2.34 -0.53 2.47
C GLU A 145 3.12 -0.08 3.69
N ILE A 146 2.71 -0.53 4.87
CA ILE A 146 3.46 -0.34 6.11
C ILE A 146 4.06 -1.69 6.50
N SER A 147 5.37 -1.80 6.36
CA SER A 147 6.11 -3.05 6.63
C SER A 147 6.47 -3.22 8.10
N GLU A 148 6.38 -2.15 8.89
CA GLU A 148 6.67 -2.15 10.33
C GLU A 148 5.70 -3.04 11.10
N GLU A 149 6.20 -3.78 12.08
CA GLU A 149 5.34 -4.60 12.93
C GLU A 149 4.62 -3.76 13.98
N ASN A 150 3.40 -4.15 14.33
CA ASN A 150 2.64 -3.58 15.45
C ASN A 150 2.36 -2.09 15.27
N VAL A 151 1.98 -1.69 14.06
CA VAL A 151 1.61 -0.33 13.70
C VAL A 151 0.49 0.18 14.62
N HIS A 152 0.72 1.32 15.25
CA HIS A 152 -0.29 1.97 16.08
C HIS A 152 -1.48 2.44 15.24
N VAL A 153 -2.67 2.29 15.81
CA VAL A 153 -3.94 2.60 15.14
C VAL A 153 -4.04 4.07 14.74
N ALA A 154 -3.63 4.97 15.64
CA ALA A 154 -3.59 6.42 15.40
C ALA A 154 -2.73 6.77 14.16
N ALA A 155 -1.50 6.25 14.11
CA ALA A 155 -0.58 6.48 13.01
C ALA A 155 -1.13 5.96 11.67
N LEU A 156 -1.82 4.82 11.69
CA LEU A 156 -2.48 4.30 10.49
C LEU A 156 -3.65 5.19 10.03
N ILE A 157 -4.49 5.67 10.96
CA ILE A 157 -5.60 6.59 10.62
C ILE A 157 -5.04 7.85 9.97
N GLU A 158 -4.02 8.44 10.59
CA GLU A 158 -3.33 9.63 10.08
C GLU A 158 -2.76 9.36 8.67
N ALA A 159 -1.96 8.31 8.50
CA ALA A 159 -1.37 7.97 7.21
C ALA A 159 -2.43 7.77 6.12
N VAL A 160 -3.55 7.11 6.42
CA VAL A 160 -4.63 6.93 5.45
C VAL A 160 -5.37 8.23 5.15
N SER A 161 -5.57 9.09 6.16
CA SER A 161 -6.27 10.38 5.99
C SER A 161 -5.54 11.33 5.02
N LEU A 162 -4.22 11.17 4.90
CA LEU A 162 -3.36 11.96 4.02
C LEU A 162 -3.40 11.45 2.56
N LEU A 163 -3.95 10.26 2.29
CA LEU A 163 -3.91 9.62 0.97
C LEU A 163 -5.33 9.46 0.36
N PRO A 164 -5.91 10.52 -0.24
CA PRO A 164 -7.31 10.52 -0.69
C PRO A 164 -7.63 9.60 -1.88
N GLU A 165 -6.61 9.16 -2.62
CA GLU A 165 -6.75 8.24 -3.76
C GLU A 165 -6.39 6.78 -3.38
N LEU A 166 -6.17 6.51 -2.09
CA LEU A 166 -5.75 5.19 -1.62
C LEU A 166 -6.84 4.14 -1.89
N THR A 167 -6.48 3.11 -2.65
CA THR A 167 -7.38 1.99 -2.99
C THR A 167 -6.94 0.66 -2.38
N THR A 168 -5.67 0.56 -2.00
CA THR A 168 -5.10 -0.66 -1.42
C THR A 168 -4.27 -0.31 -0.21
N LEU A 169 -4.51 -1.03 0.88
CA LEU A 169 -3.77 -0.92 2.11
C LEU A 169 -3.12 -2.26 2.41
N LYS A 170 -1.81 -2.26 2.65
CA LYS A 170 -1.09 -3.40 3.20
C LYS A 170 -0.39 -3.01 4.49
N ILE A 171 -0.56 -3.84 5.50
CA ILE A 171 0.02 -3.63 6.82
C ILE A 171 0.65 -4.94 7.26
N HIS A 172 1.81 -4.87 7.92
CA HIS A 172 2.39 -6.06 8.52
C HIS A 172 1.53 -6.55 9.69
N SER A 173 1.42 -5.78 10.76
CA SER A 173 0.54 -6.07 11.89
C SER A 173 0.10 -4.79 12.60
N LEU A 174 -1.02 -4.87 13.32
CA LEU A 174 -1.55 -3.75 14.10
C LEU A 174 -1.24 -3.92 15.60
N SER A 175 -1.12 -2.80 16.30
CA SER A 175 -1.09 -2.71 17.75
C SER A 175 -2.32 -2.00 18.26
N LEU A 176 -3.20 -2.75 18.92
CA LEU A 176 -4.35 -2.20 19.67
C LEU A 176 -4.00 -1.91 21.14
N ARG A 177 -2.72 -1.80 21.49
CA ARG A 177 -2.29 -1.52 22.87
C ARG A 177 -2.66 -0.09 23.25
N GLY A 178 -3.21 0.12 24.45
CA GLY A 178 -3.47 1.45 25.01
C GLY A 178 -4.95 1.79 25.19
N SER A 179 -5.81 1.36 24.27
CA SER A 179 -7.26 1.38 24.48
C SER A 179 -7.92 0.39 23.53
N ARG A 180 -8.77 -0.50 24.05
CA ARG A 180 -9.64 -1.35 23.20
C ARG A 180 -10.66 -0.52 22.42
N MET A 181 -10.76 0.78 22.72
CA MET A 181 -11.67 1.70 22.07
C MET A 181 -10.86 2.86 21.52
N LEU A 182 -11.09 3.19 20.27
CA LEU A 182 -10.61 4.42 19.67
C LEU A 182 -11.01 5.62 20.54
N ASN A 183 -10.10 6.57 20.70
CA ASN A 183 -10.41 7.81 21.40
C ASN A 183 -11.42 8.65 20.57
N SER A 184 -11.98 9.71 21.16
CA SER A 184 -13.01 10.51 20.50
C SER A 184 -12.51 11.19 19.21
N GLU A 185 -11.23 11.57 19.17
CA GLU A 185 -10.62 12.22 18.01
C GLU A 185 -10.45 11.22 16.85
N GLU A 186 -9.91 10.04 17.13
CA GLU A 186 -9.79 8.94 16.16
C GLU A 186 -11.16 8.56 15.58
N LEU A 187 -12.21 8.51 16.41
CA LEU A 187 -13.57 8.24 15.96
C LEU A 187 -14.10 9.34 15.04
N LEU A 188 -13.84 10.61 15.34
CA LEU A 188 -14.24 11.74 14.50
C LEU A 188 -13.50 11.72 13.16
N THR A 189 -12.19 11.42 13.18
CA THR A 189 -11.39 11.30 11.96
C THR A 189 -11.91 10.15 11.10
N LEU A 190 -12.15 8.98 11.66
CA LEU A 190 -12.75 7.86 10.92
C LEU A 190 -14.12 8.19 10.34
N ALA A 191 -15.00 8.85 11.10
CA ALA A 191 -16.31 9.26 10.61
C ALA A 191 -16.19 10.24 9.43
N SER A 192 -15.21 11.15 9.46
CA SER A 192 -14.96 12.07 8.34
C SER A 192 -14.39 11.38 7.09
N MET A 193 -13.79 10.19 7.27
CA MET A 193 -13.19 9.40 6.20
C MET A 193 -14.17 8.41 5.57
N GLU A 194 -15.28 8.10 6.23
CA GLU A 194 -16.25 7.08 5.80
C GLU A 194 -16.71 7.32 4.35
N ASP A 195 -17.04 8.57 4.00
CA ASP A 195 -17.46 8.95 2.65
C ASP A 195 -16.31 9.13 1.65
N ARG A 196 -15.06 9.20 2.13
CA ARG A 196 -13.88 9.51 1.31
C ARG A 196 -13.00 8.31 1.02
N SER A 197 -13.07 7.28 1.86
CA SER A 197 -12.23 6.10 1.75
C SER A 197 -12.54 5.36 0.44
N LYS A 198 -11.52 5.17 -0.40
CA LYS A 198 -11.60 4.40 -1.64
C LYS A 198 -10.95 3.02 -1.49
N ILE A 199 -10.62 2.63 -0.26
CA ILE A 199 -9.87 1.41 0.05
C ILE A 199 -10.78 0.21 -0.12
N ILE A 200 -10.56 -0.52 -1.21
CA ILE A 200 -11.30 -1.74 -1.57
C ILE A 200 -10.52 -3.01 -1.25
N LYS A 201 -9.20 -2.91 -1.04
CA LYS A 201 -8.31 -4.05 -0.82
C LYS A 201 -7.46 -3.84 0.41
N VAL A 202 -7.54 -4.77 1.35
CA VAL A 202 -6.72 -4.77 2.55
C VAL A 202 -5.92 -6.07 2.64
N TYR A 203 -4.64 -5.94 2.92
CA TYR A 203 -3.72 -7.05 3.17
C TYR A 203 -3.12 -6.89 4.55
N LEU A 204 -3.28 -7.89 5.39
CA LEU A 204 -2.72 -7.96 6.73
C LEU A 204 -1.75 -9.14 6.80
N GLU A 205 -0.46 -8.88 7.03
CA GLU A 205 0.53 -9.96 7.07
C GLU A 205 0.32 -10.86 8.30
N MET A 206 0.05 -10.24 9.44
CA MET A 206 -0.14 -10.91 10.72
C MET A 206 -1.25 -10.23 11.51
N MET A 207 -2.27 -11.02 11.84
CA MET A 207 -3.39 -10.63 12.69
C MET A 207 -3.15 -11.13 14.12
N ASN A 208 -3.04 -10.22 15.09
CA ASN A 208 -2.77 -10.59 16.49
C ASN A 208 -4.04 -10.65 17.35
N ASP A 209 -5.03 -9.81 17.03
CA ASP A 209 -6.31 -9.74 17.73
C ASP A 209 -7.48 -9.72 16.74
N ILE A 210 -8.62 -10.29 17.15
CA ILE A 210 -9.86 -10.28 16.36
C ILE A 210 -10.44 -8.87 16.21
N GLU A 211 -10.18 -7.98 17.17
CA GLU A 211 -10.59 -6.58 17.11
C GLU A 211 -9.90 -5.80 15.98
N GLU A 212 -8.75 -6.28 15.47
CA GLU A 212 -8.07 -5.67 14.31
C GLU A 212 -8.95 -5.73 13.06
N PHE A 213 -9.68 -6.84 12.88
CA PHE A 213 -10.64 -6.96 11.78
C PHE A 213 -11.76 -5.93 11.89
N TYR A 214 -12.28 -5.71 13.11
CA TYR A 214 -13.34 -4.74 13.34
C TYR A 214 -12.85 -3.31 13.07
N PHE A 215 -11.64 -2.99 13.52
CA PHE A 215 -11.02 -1.72 13.21
C PHE A 215 -10.86 -1.52 11.70
N LEU A 216 -10.37 -2.52 10.97
CA LEU A 216 -10.19 -2.43 9.51
C LEU A 216 -11.51 -2.23 8.76
N LEU A 217 -12.61 -2.85 9.21
CA LEU A 217 -13.94 -2.60 8.65
C LEU A 217 -14.39 -1.14 8.83
N LYS A 218 -14.05 -0.51 9.96
CA LYS A 218 -14.34 0.91 10.20
C LYS A 218 -13.47 1.84 9.38
N LEU A 219 -12.18 1.52 9.27
CA LEU A 219 -11.22 2.31 8.49
C LEU A 219 -11.53 2.23 6.98
N CYS A 220 -12.00 1.06 6.53
CA CYS A 220 -12.23 0.75 5.12
C CYS A 220 -13.67 0.22 4.93
N PRO A 221 -14.70 1.08 5.02
CA PRO A 221 -16.10 0.66 4.96
C PRO A 221 -16.45 -0.04 3.64
N TYR A 222 -15.83 0.37 2.53
CA TYR A 222 -16.01 -0.21 1.19
C TYR A 222 -15.02 -1.34 0.87
N MET A 223 -14.40 -1.95 1.88
CA MET A 223 -13.45 -3.05 1.68
C MET A 223 -14.15 -4.24 1.00
N GLU A 224 -13.74 -4.56 -0.22
CA GLU A 224 -14.24 -5.71 -0.99
C GLU A 224 -13.41 -6.97 -0.78
N TYR A 225 -12.12 -6.80 -0.48
CA TYR A 225 -11.13 -7.86 -0.37
C TYR A 225 -10.28 -7.71 0.88
N LEU A 226 -10.24 -8.77 1.69
CA LEU A 226 -9.33 -8.91 2.82
C LEU A 226 -8.46 -10.16 2.69
N LYS A 227 -7.14 -10.01 2.73
CA LYS A 227 -6.19 -11.11 2.86
C LYS A 227 -5.44 -11.05 4.17
N VAL A 228 -5.46 -12.14 4.93
CA VAL A 228 -4.70 -12.30 6.17
C VAL A 228 -3.71 -13.45 6.01
N ASN A 229 -2.41 -13.17 6.04
CA ASN A 229 -1.37 -14.17 5.80
C ASN A 229 -1.06 -15.03 7.03
N SER A 230 -1.31 -14.54 8.23
CA SER A 230 -1.08 -15.28 9.46
C SER A 230 -2.03 -14.82 10.55
N ILE A 231 -2.53 -15.77 11.33
CA ILE A 231 -3.37 -15.54 12.50
C ILE A 231 -2.58 -16.04 13.71
N LYS A 232 -2.08 -15.11 14.53
CA LYS A 232 -1.20 -15.45 15.65
C LYS A 232 -2.03 -15.74 16.88
N ARG A 233 -1.84 -16.92 17.48
CA ARG A 233 -2.39 -17.30 18.79
C ARG A 233 -3.93 -17.27 18.89
N MET A 234 -4.66 -17.26 17.77
CA MET A 234 -6.11 -17.39 17.75
C MET A 234 -6.54 -18.70 17.11
N ASP A 235 -7.66 -19.25 17.60
CA ASP A 235 -8.31 -20.38 16.97
C ASP A 235 -8.94 -19.93 15.64
N PHE A 236 -8.48 -20.50 14.52
CA PHE A 236 -8.95 -20.14 13.18
C PHE A 236 -10.47 -20.24 13.02
N LYS A 237 -11.09 -21.24 13.66
CA LYS A 237 -12.54 -21.45 13.60
C LYS A 237 -13.28 -20.35 14.38
N PHE A 238 -12.73 -19.90 15.50
CA PHE A 238 -13.24 -18.75 16.23
C PHE A 238 -13.18 -17.48 15.38
N VAL A 239 -12.02 -17.20 14.76
CA VAL A 239 -11.82 -16.01 13.90
C VAL A 239 -12.82 -15.98 12.75
N LEU A 240 -12.96 -17.07 12.00
CA LEU A 240 -13.91 -17.13 10.88
C LEU A 240 -15.37 -16.96 11.33
N ARG A 241 -15.78 -17.61 12.43
CA ARG A 241 -17.14 -17.43 12.97
C ARG A 241 -17.41 -15.99 13.36
N TYR A 242 -16.43 -15.35 13.98
CA TYR A 242 -16.54 -13.96 14.37
C TYR A 242 -16.67 -13.06 13.15
N ILE A 243 -15.81 -13.25 12.14
CA ILE A 243 -15.84 -12.48 10.89
C ILE A 243 -17.18 -12.64 10.18
N PHE A 244 -17.67 -13.87 9.98
CA PHE A 244 -18.97 -14.09 9.33
C PHE A 244 -20.13 -13.50 10.11
N LYS A 245 -20.13 -13.66 11.44
CA LYS A 245 -21.12 -13.02 12.29
C LYS A 245 -21.08 -11.51 12.12
N LYS A 246 -19.89 -10.92 12.07
CA LYS A 246 -19.71 -9.47 11.93
C LYS A 246 -20.14 -8.93 10.58
N ILE A 247 -19.78 -9.60 9.49
CA ILE A 247 -20.26 -9.25 8.15
C ILE A 247 -21.80 -9.24 8.11
N LYS A 248 -22.42 -10.26 8.75
CA LYS A 248 -23.88 -10.38 8.83
C LYS A 248 -24.55 -9.33 9.72
N ASP A 249 -23.94 -9.01 10.86
CA ASP A 249 -24.52 -8.11 11.87
C ASP A 249 -24.33 -6.63 11.49
N ASP A 250 -23.17 -6.27 10.92
CA ASP A 250 -22.78 -4.88 10.65
C ASP A 250 -23.13 -4.45 9.20
N CYS A 251 -23.90 -5.25 8.45
CA CYS A 251 -24.34 -5.00 7.07
C CYS A 251 -23.22 -4.57 6.10
N ASN A 252 -21.99 -5.07 6.30
CA ASN A 252 -20.92 -4.82 5.33
C ASN A 252 -21.13 -5.74 4.11
N ASP A 253 -22.00 -5.31 3.21
CA ASP A 253 -22.33 -6.02 1.98
C ASP A 253 -21.20 -5.90 0.92
N HIS A 254 -20.15 -5.13 1.19
CA HIS A 254 -19.04 -4.91 0.27
C HIS A 254 -18.00 -6.04 0.32
N LEU A 255 -17.71 -6.56 1.52
CA LEU A 255 -16.68 -7.58 1.70
C LEU A 255 -17.10 -8.91 1.06
N CYS A 256 -16.68 -9.11 -0.19
CA CYS A 256 -17.03 -10.28 -0.99
C CYS A 256 -15.92 -11.33 -1.05
N LEU A 257 -14.69 -10.97 -0.68
CA LEU A 257 -13.53 -11.85 -0.77
C LEU A 257 -12.71 -11.85 0.50
N LEU A 258 -12.54 -13.05 1.06
CA LEU A 258 -11.79 -13.28 2.28
C LEU A 258 -10.76 -14.38 2.04
N CYS A 259 -9.48 -14.03 2.16
CA CYS A 259 -8.36 -14.94 1.93
C CYS A 259 -7.57 -15.13 3.21
N PHE A 260 -7.44 -16.38 3.65
CA PHE A 260 -6.54 -16.74 4.74
C PHE A 260 -5.49 -17.70 4.23
N ARG A 261 -4.25 -17.49 4.70
CA ARG A 261 -3.24 -18.54 4.61
C ARG A 261 -3.35 -19.42 5.84
N ILE A 262 -3.55 -20.70 5.57
CA ILE A 262 -3.64 -21.76 6.56
C ILE A 262 -2.34 -22.55 6.50
N PRO A 263 -1.59 -22.71 7.60
CA PRO A 263 -0.31 -23.39 7.58
C PRO A 263 -0.43 -24.90 7.32
N ILE A 264 -1.54 -25.53 7.75
CA ILE A 264 -1.79 -26.97 7.59
C ILE A 264 -3.23 -27.16 7.12
N ALA A 265 -3.42 -27.69 5.91
CA ALA A 265 -4.72 -28.04 5.36
C ALA A 265 -4.92 -29.56 5.43
N ASP A 266 -5.62 -30.03 6.46
CA ASP A 266 -6.04 -31.42 6.58
C ASP A 266 -7.54 -31.60 6.28
N ASP A 267 -7.98 -32.85 6.13
CA ASP A 267 -9.38 -33.19 5.85
C ASP A 267 -10.33 -32.73 6.96
N GLU A 268 -9.85 -32.67 8.21
CA GLU A 268 -10.64 -32.22 9.35
C GLU A 268 -10.95 -30.73 9.21
N MET A 269 -9.97 -29.93 8.79
CA MET A 269 -10.13 -28.52 8.54
C MET A 269 -11.08 -28.24 7.38
N ILE A 270 -10.99 -28.99 6.28
CA ILE A 270 -11.94 -28.87 5.16
C ILE A 270 -13.37 -29.18 5.64
N LYS A 271 -13.55 -30.24 6.43
CA LYS A 271 -14.85 -30.58 7.03
C LYS A 271 -15.36 -29.46 7.96
N LYS A 272 -14.48 -28.84 8.75
CA LYS A 272 -14.82 -27.70 9.63
C LYS A 272 -15.25 -26.50 8.79
N LEU A 273 -14.50 -26.13 7.75
CA LEU A 273 -14.83 -25.02 6.85
C LEU A 273 -16.20 -25.22 6.18
N LYS A 274 -16.48 -26.40 5.64
CA LYS A 274 -17.80 -26.72 5.07
C LYS A 274 -18.94 -26.50 6.07
N ARG A 275 -18.78 -26.93 7.32
CA ARG A 275 -19.79 -26.72 8.37
C ARG A 275 -20.00 -25.25 8.74
N MET A 276 -18.99 -24.40 8.54
CA MET A 276 -19.07 -22.97 8.86
C MET A 276 -19.73 -22.17 7.75
N ILE A 277 -19.54 -22.56 6.49
CA ILE A 277 -20.17 -21.91 5.32
C ILE A 277 -21.68 -22.18 5.28
N HIS A 278 -22.13 -23.34 5.78
CA HIS A 278 -23.55 -23.73 5.78
C HIS A 278 -24.35 -23.20 6.99
N PHE A 279 -23.81 -22.23 7.74
CA PHE A 279 -24.41 -21.64 8.94
C PHE A 279 -24.70 -20.16 8.74
#